data_AF-A0A938LL96-F1
#
_entry.id   AF-A0A938LL96-F1
#
_cell.length_a   1.000
_cell.length_b   1.000
_cell.length_c   1.000
_cell.angle_alpha   90.00
_cell.angle_beta   90.00
_cell.angle_gamma   90.00
#
_symmetry.space_group_name_H-M   'P 1'
#
loop_
_entity.id
_entity.type
_entity.pdbx_description
1 polymer ?
#
loop_
_entity_poly.entity_id
_entity_poly.type
_entity_poly.pdbx_seq_one_letter_code
_entity_poly.pdbx_strand_id
1 'polypeptide(L)' 'MTNPVLVAPTIGEIARRLGVPVHRVEYVIRTRNLRPVARAGNLRVFSEADVAYVAGELRRMDTDRAGGPR' A
#
# COMPACT_ATOMS: atom_id res chain seq x y z
N MET A 1 -22.77 -0.81 7.71
CA MET A 1 -21.56 -0.82 8.57
C MET A 1 -20.60 -1.83 7.94
N THR A 2 -19.52 -1.35 7.31
CA THR A 2 -18.63 -2.16 6.47
C THR A 2 -17.99 -3.30 7.25
N ASN A 3 -18.20 -4.52 6.76
CA ASN A 3 -17.65 -5.77 7.28
C ASN A 3 -16.12 -5.68 7.40
N PRO A 4 -15.50 -5.75 8.60
CA PRO A 4 -14.07 -5.82 8.73
C PRO A 4 -13.67 -7.26 8.44
N VAL A 5 -13.70 -7.64 7.16
CA VAL A 5 -13.06 -8.90 6.80
C VAL A 5 -11.58 -8.65 7.04
N LEU A 6 -11.06 -9.29 8.10
CA LEU A 6 -9.65 -9.41 8.44
C LEU A 6 -8.91 -10.21 7.36
N VAL A 7 -9.10 -9.84 6.09
CA VAL A 7 -8.35 -10.37 4.97
C VAL A 7 -7.06 -9.62 4.97
N ALA A 8 -6.00 -10.32 5.35
CA ALA A 8 -4.66 -9.83 5.16
C ALA A 8 -4.50 -9.42 3.68
N PRO A 9 -4.34 -8.11 3.39
CA PRO A 9 -4.55 -7.61 2.04
C PRO A 9 -3.38 -7.93 1.11
N THR A 10 -3.70 -8.28 -0.14
CA THR A 10 -2.72 -8.41 -1.22
C THR A 10 -2.40 -7.03 -1.81
N ILE A 11 -1.32 -6.91 -2.60
CA ILE A 11 -0.95 -5.64 -3.27
C ILE A 11 -2.13 -5.04 -4.06
N GLY A 12 -2.85 -5.87 -4.82
CA GLY A 12 -4.02 -5.42 -5.58
C GLY A 12 -5.15 -4.94 -4.68
N GLU A 13 -5.37 -5.61 -3.55
CA GLU A 13 -6.36 -5.18 -2.56
C GLU A 13 -5.98 -3.87 -1.89
N ILE A 14 -4.70 -3.67 -1.56
CA ILE A 14 -4.19 -2.40 -1.04
C ILE A 14 -4.45 -1.27 -2.04
N ALA A 15 -4.11 -1.48 -3.31
CA ALA A 15 -4.34 -0.51 -4.38
C ALA A 15 -5.84 -0.16 -4.51
N ARG A 16 -6.71 -1.17 -4.49
CA ARG A 16 -8.16 -0.98 -4.52
C ARG A 16 -8.67 -0.19 -3.32
N ARG A 17 -8.24 -0.54 -2.10
CA ARG A 17 -8.64 0.14 -0.85
C ARG A 17 -8.18 1.60 -0.81
N LEU A 18 -6.98 1.88 -1.32
CA LEU A 18 -6.40 3.22 -1.33
C LEU A 18 -6.82 4.06 -2.55
N GLY A 19 -7.49 3.46 -3.55
CA GLY A 19 -7.91 4.15 -4.77
C GLY A 19 -6.75 4.60 -5.65
N VAL A 20 -5.64 3.84 -5.65
CA VAL A 20 -4.41 4.20 -6.39
C VAL A 20 -3.98 3.10 -7.35
N PRO A 21 -3.15 3.41 -8.36
CA PRO A 21 -2.57 2.39 -9.24
C PRO A 21 -1.67 1.39 -8.49
N VAL A 22 -1.76 0.11 -8.86
CA VAL A 22 -0.95 -1.00 -8.28
C VAL A 22 0.55 -0.67 -8.27
N HIS A 23 1.08 -0.13 -9.36
CA HIS A 23 2.51 0.18 -9.48
C HIS A 23 3.00 1.20 -8.43
N ARG A 24 2.13 2.10 -7.92
CA ARG A 24 2.50 3.03 -6.85
C ARG A 24 2.63 2.31 -5.51
N VAL A 25 1.74 1.36 -5.25
CA VAL A 25 1.83 0.49 -4.06
C VAL A 25 3.09 -0.38 -4.14
N GLU A 26 3.35 -1.00 -5.28
CA GLU A 26 4.57 -1.79 -5.52
C GLU A 26 5.84 -0.95 -5.33
N TYR A 27 5.83 0.29 -5.82
CA TYR A 27 6.94 1.22 -5.62
C TYR A 27 7.23 1.45 -4.13
N VAL A 28 6.20 1.76 -3.34
CA VAL A 28 6.36 1.96 -1.88
C VAL A 28 6.85 0.68 -1.20
N ILE A 29 6.22 -0.47 -1.46
CA ILE A 29 6.63 -1.75 -0.87
C ILE A 29 8.10 -2.05 -1.17
N ARG A 30 8.53 -1.84 -2.42
CA ARG A 30 9.91 -2.10 -2.85
C ARG A 30 10.90 -1.11 -2.24
N THR A 31 10.60 0.18 -2.25
CA THR A 31 11.51 1.23 -1.77
C THR A 31 11.61 1.31 -0.26
N ARG A 32 10.55 0.88 0.45
CA ARG A 32 10.50 0.82 1.92
C ARG A 32 10.80 -0.58 2.46
N ASN A 33 11.14 -1.52 1.57
CA ASN A 33 11.49 -2.90 1.90
C ASN A 33 10.47 -3.60 2.83
N LEU A 34 9.18 -3.36 2.59
CA LEU A 34 8.10 -3.97 3.37
C LEU A 34 8.10 -5.48 3.14
N ARG A 35 8.11 -6.23 4.24
CA ARG A 35 8.11 -7.70 4.20
C ARG A 35 6.67 -8.20 4.24
N PRO A 36 6.27 -9.11 3.34
CA PRO A 36 4.94 -9.70 3.42
C PRO A 36 4.81 -10.54 4.69
N VAL A 37 3.66 -10.45 5.35
CA VAL A 37 3.34 -11.25 6.55
C VAL A 37 2.97 -12.69 6.18
N ALA A 38 2.48 -12.92 4.97
CA ALA A 38 2.10 -14.23 4.48
C ALA A 38 2.12 -14.29 2.94
N ARG A 39 1.82 -15.47 2.40
CA ARG A 39 1.51 -15.68 0.98
C ARG A 39 0.15 -16.37 0.83
N ALA A 40 -0.68 -15.85 -0.07
CA ALA A 40 -1.90 -16.51 -0.51
C ALA A 40 -1.67 -17.03 -1.94
N GLY A 41 -1.25 -18.29 -2.05
CA GLY A 41 -0.69 -18.82 -3.29
C GLY A 41 0.57 -18.03 -3.70
N ASN A 42 0.55 -17.43 -4.90
CA ASN A 42 1.65 -16.58 -5.39
C ASN A 42 1.56 -15.12 -4.92
N LEU A 43 0.46 -14.74 -4.26
CA LEU A 43 0.22 -13.36 -3.87
C LEU A 43 0.90 -13.06 -2.53
N ARG A 44 1.61 -11.93 -2.48
CA ARG A 44 2.16 -11.37 -1.25
C ARG A 44 1.05 -10.71 -0.46
N VAL A 45 0.99 -11.05 0.82
CA VAL A 45 -0.02 -10.58 1.75
C VAL A 45 0.65 -9.72 2.81
N PHE A 46 0.03 -8.61 3.16
CA PHE A 46 0.54 -7.60 4.09
C PHE A 46 -0.39 -7.44 5.29
N SER A 47 0.05 -6.71 6.30
CA SER A 47 -0.78 -6.36 7.47
C SER A 47 -1.56 -5.06 7.22
N GLU A 48 -2.60 -4.82 8.03
CA GLU A 48 -3.28 -3.51 8.04
C GLU A 48 -2.32 -2.37 8.42
N ALA A 49 -1.31 -2.63 9.25
CA ALA A 49 -0.27 -1.65 9.57
C ALA A 49 0.55 -1.26 8.33
N ASP A 50 0.89 -2.23 7.48
CA ASP A 50 1.56 -1.97 6.20
C ASP A 50 0.67 -1.16 5.25
N VAL A 51 -0.65 -1.41 5.23
CA VAL A 51 -1.60 -0.61 4.44
C VAL A 51 -1.60 0.85 4.89
N ALA A 52 -1.69 1.08 6.20
CA ALA A 52 -1.65 2.42 6.77
C ALA A 52 -0.31 3.12 6.47
N TYR A 53 0.80 2.39 6.54
CA TYR A 53 2.12 2.90 6.19
C TYR A 53 2.21 3.28 4.71
N VAL A 54 1.75 2.41 3.80
CA VAL A 54 1.71 2.71 2.36
C VAL A 54 0.88 3.96 2.06
N ALA A 55 -0.28 4.12 2.71
CA ALA A 55 -1.11 5.31 2.56
C ALA A 55 -0.37 6.59 2.98
N GLY A 56 0.39 6.53 4.08
CA GLY A 56 1.21 7.65 4.56
C GLY A 56 2.31 8.04 3.58
N GLU A 57 3.02 7.06 3.03
CA GLU A 57 4.09 7.28 2.04
C GLU A 57 3.57 7.92 0.76
N LEU A 58 2.44 7.44 0.24
CA LEU A 58 1.84 8.00 -0.97
C LEU A 58 1.47 9.47 -0.79
N ARG A 59 0.87 9.83 0.36
CA ARG A 59 0.54 11.23 0.69
C ARG A 59 1.78 12.13 0.73
N ARG A 60 2.90 11.64 1.30
CA ARG A 60 4.16 12.40 1.32
C ARG A 60 4.68 12.63 -0.09
N MET A 61 4.73 11.59 -0.91
CA MET A 61 5.18 11.69 -2.30
C MET A 61 4.32 12.65 -3.15
N ASP A 62 3.00 12.66 -2.94
CA ASP A 62 2.12 13.60 -3.64
C ASP A 62 2.33 15.05 -3.15
N THR A 63 2.63 15.24 -1.86
CA THR A 63 2.98 16.56 -1.29
C THR A 63 4.33 17.07 -1.82
N ASP A 64 5.36 16.22 -1.85
CA ASP A 64 6.68 16.55 -2.41
C ASP A 64 6.59 16.94 -3.88
N ARG A 65 5.71 16.27 -4.65
CA ARG A 65 5.47 16.60 -6.06
C ARG A 65 4.77 17.94 -6.25
N ALA A 66 3.86 18.31 -5.35
CA ALA A 66 3.09 19.54 -5.43
C ALA A 66 3.85 20.77 -4.90
N GLY A 67 4.78 20.58 -3.95
CA GLY A 67 5.49 21.66 -3.26
C GLY A 67 6.94 21.90 -3.69
N GLY A 68 7.48 21.14 -4.65
CA GLY A 68 8.84 21.35 -5.14
C GLY A 68 8.99 22.71 -5.85
N PRO A 69 9.95 23.57 -5.47
CA PRO A 69 10.21 24.81 -6.20
C PRO A 69 10.65 24.43 -7.61
N ARG A 70 9.89 24.88 -8.61
CA ARG A 70 10.37 24.98 -9.98
C ARG A 70 11.16 26.27 -10.14
#